data_AF-A0A8T4GCA7-F1
#
_entry.id   AF-A0A8T4GCA7-F1
#
_cell.length_a   1.000
_cell.length_b   1.000
_cell.length_c   1.000
_cell.angle_alpha   90.00
_cell.angle_beta   90.00
_cell.angle_gamma   90.00
#
_symmetry.space_group_name_H-M   'P 1'
#
loop_
_entity.id
_entity.type
_entity.pdbx_description
1 polymer ?
#
loop_
_entity_poly.entity_id
_entity_poly.type
_entity_poly.pdbx_seq_one_letter_code
_entity_poly.pdbx_strand_id
1 'polypeptide(L)' 'MLETETAHTAAPALPPELQSPRAKLVYLYLTTNGSASVSDMCDSLGMKKMSLYSILKTLRKQDLIARDGDAYTLT' A
#
# COMPACT_ATOMS: atom_id res chain seq x y z
N MET A 1 3.95 23.70 31.40
CA MET A 1 2.99 22.89 30.63
C MET A 1 3.49 22.87 29.21
N LEU A 2 4.23 21.83 28.82
CA LEU A 2 4.48 21.54 27.41
C LEU A 2 3.63 20.31 27.11
N GLU A 3 2.45 20.54 26.53
CA GLU A 3 1.72 19.50 25.83
C GLU A 3 2.52 19.19 24.57
N THR A 4 3.44 18.26 24.68
CA THR A 4 3.98 17.58 23.51
C THR A 4 2.83 16.76 22.94
N GLU A 5 2.12 17.32 21.97
CA GLU A 5 1.25 16.55 21.09
C GLU A 5 2.19 15.61 20.31
N THR A 6 2.46 14.45 20.90
CA THR A 6 2.94 13.29 20.16
C THR A 6 1.89 13.06 19.09
N ALA A 7 2.17 13.47 17.85
CA ALA A 7 1.48 12.99 16.68
C ALA A 7 1.59 11.47 16.73
N HIS A 8 0.61 10.84 17.36
CA HIS A 8 0.41 9.42 17.34
C HIS A 8 0.00 9.19 15.89
N THR A 9 0.97 8.94 15.02
CA THR A 9 0.69 8.40 13.70
C THR A 9 -0.03 7.10 13.98
N ALA A 10 -1.36 7.16 14.03
CA ALA A 10 -2.21 6.00 14.16
C ALA A 10 -1.73 5.08 13.05
N ALA A 11 -1.26 3.90 13.43
CA ALA A 11 -0.82 2.92 12.46
C ALA A 11 -1.94 2.80 11.42
N PRO A 12 -1.65 3.00 10.12
CA PRO A 12 -2.70 3.03 9.11
C PRO A 12 -3.54 1.77 9.25
N ALA A 13 -4.84 1.97 9.48
CA ALA A 13 -5.76 0.87 9.74
C ALA A 13 -5.78 -0.03 8.51
N LEU A 14 -5.30 -1.26 8.69
CA LEU A 14 -5.28 -2.25 7.62
C LEU A 14 -6.73 -2.69 7.34
N PRO A 15 -7.18 -2.66 6.06
CA PRO A 15 -8.49 -3.18 5.70
C PRO A 15 -8.63 -4.65 6.15
N PRO A 16 -9.72 -5.02 6.84
CA PRO A 16 -9.91 -6.37 7.37
C PRO A 16 -10.03 -7.45 6.26
N GLU A 17 -10.33 -7.04 5.02
CA GLU A 17 -10.40 -7.93 3.86
C GLU A 17 -9.00 -8.40 3.42
N LEU A 18 -7.94 -7.70 3.80
CA LEU A 18 -6.56 -8.07 3.49
C LEU A 18 -6.07 -9.16 4.44
N GLN A 19 -6.23 -10.41 4.04
CA GLN A 19 -5.71 -11.56 4.80
C GLN A 19 -4.26 -11.91 4.45
N SER A 20 -3.83 -11.62 3.21
CA SER A 20 -2.48 -11.93 2.73
C SER A 20 -1.44 -10.97 3.33
N PRO A 21 -0.37 -11.47 4.01
CA PRO A 21 0.70 -10.63 4.53
C PRO A 21 1.38 -9.78 3.45
N ARG A 22 1.53 -10.32 2.24
CA ARG A 22 2.13 -9.57 1.13
C ARG A 22 1.20 -8.47 0.61
N ALA A 23 -0.10 -8.70 0.61
CA ALA A 23 -1.06 -7.68 0.20
C ALA A 23 -1.11 -6.52 1.21
N LYS A 24 -1.06 -6.83 2.52
CA LYS A 24 -0.91 -5.83 3.58
C LYS A 24 0.35 -4.98 3.37
N LEU A 25 1.48 -5.61 3.05
CA LEU A 25 2.74 -4.89 2.83
C LEU A 25 2.66 -3.93 1.64
N VAL A 26 2.09 -4.36 0.51
CA VAL A 26 1.88 -3.50 -0.66
C VAL A 26 0.95 -2.33 -0.33
N TYR A 27 -0.14 -2.60 0.39
CA TYR A 27 -1.08 -1.55 0.80
C TYR A 27 -0.41 -0.52 1.71
N LEU A 28 0.31 -0.95 2.75
CA LEU A 28 1.05 -0.07 3.67
C LEU A 28 2.10 0.77 2.94
N TYR A 29 2.79 0.18 1.96
CA TYR A 29 3.75 0.90 1.15
C TYR A 29 3.09 2.07 0.41
N LEU A 30 1.94 1.84 -0.22
CA LEU A 30 1.18 2.90 -0.87
C LEU A 30 0.66 3.92 0.14
N THR A 31 0.23 3.50 1.33
CA THR A 31 -0.23 4.43 2.38
C THR A 31 0.90 5.34 2.86
N THR A 32 2.13 4.84 2.86
CA THR A 32 3.30 5.60 3.32
C THR A 32 3.86 6.52 2.24
N ASN A 33 3.81 6.10 0.96
CA ASN A 33 4.42 6.82 -0.15
C ASN A 33 3.41 7.65 -0.98
N GLY A 34 2.10 7.47 -0.78
CA GLY A 34 1.04 8.13 -1.53
C GLY A 34 0.79 7.52 -2.91
N SER A 35 1.80 7.54 -3.77
CA SER A 35 1.76 6.98 -5.13
C SER A 35 3.04 6.22 -5.46
N ALA A 36 2.93 5.08 -6.14
CA ALA A 36 4.12 4.36 -6.60
C ALA A 36 3.89 3.57 -7.89
N SER A 37 4.94 3.43 -8.69
CA SER A 37 4.93 2.54 -9.86
C SER A 37 5.16 1.08 -9.45
N VAL A 38 4.91 0.16 -10.38
CA VAL A 38 5.23 -1.26 -10.20
C VAL A 38 6.74 -1.47 -10.01
N SER A 39 7.58 -0.66 -10.65
CA SER A 39 9.03 -0.80 -10.51
C SER A 39 9.47 -0.41 -9.11
N ASP A 40 9.02 0.74 -8.61
CA ASP A 40 9.37 1.23 -7.27
C ASP A 40 8.97 0.24 -6.18
N MET A 41 7.77 -0.33 -6.30
CA MET A 41 7.27 -1.37 -5.40
C MET A 41 8.07 -2.67 -5.50
N CYS A 42 8.47 -3.10 -6.70
CA CYS A 42 9.31 -4.28 -6.88
C CYS A 42 10.67 -4.11 -6.22
N ASP A 43 11.32 -2.96 -6.44
CA ASP A 43 12.65 -2.65 -5.95
C ASP A 43 12.64 -2.45 -4.43
N SER A 44 11.66 -1.71 -3.92
CA SER A 44 11.54 -1.41 -2.48
C SER A 44 11.10 -2.63 -1.65
N LEU A 45 10.20 -3.46 -2.18
CA LEU A 45 9.62 -4.58 -1.43
C LEU A 45 10.31 -5.92 -1.73
N GLY A 46 11.30 -5.94 -2.63
CA GLY A 46 11.99 -7.16 -3.06
C GLY A 46 11.04 -8.21 -3.67
N MET A 47 9.96 -7.76 -4.31
CA MET A 47 8.91 -8.64 -4.83
C MET A 47 9.08 -8.93 -6.32
N LYS A 48 8.78 -10.17 -6.72
CA LYS A 48 8.70 -10.53 -8.14
C LYS A 48 7.54 -9.79 -8.81
N LYS A 49 7.79 -9.22 -9.99
CA LYS A 49 6.82 -8.45 -10.78
C LYS A 49 5.48 -9.19 -11.00
N MET A 50 5.52 -10.48 -11.30
CA MET A 50 4.30 -11.31 -11.46
C MET A 50 3.49 -11.43 -10.18
N SER A 51 4.15 -11.63 -9.04
CA SER A 51 3.49 -11.69 -7.73
C SER A 51 2.87 -10.35 -7.36
N LEU A 52 3.58 -9.25 -7.62
CA LEU A 52 3.08 -7.90 -7.38
C LEU A 52 1.85 -7.58 -8.25
N TYR A 53 1.87 -7.90 -9.54
CA TYR A 53 0.68 -7.70 -10.40
C TYR A 53 -0.55 -8.48 -9.92
N SER A 54 -0.37 -9.71 -9.42
CA SER A 54 -1.47 -10.49 -8.85
C SER A 54 -2.08 -9.80 -7.61
N ILE A 55 -1.21 -9.26 -6.75
CA ILE A 55 -1.63 -8.49 -5.56
C ILE A 55 -2.36 -7.21 -5.99
N LEU A 56 -1.76 -6.37 -6.85
CA LEU A 56 -2.36 -5.12 -7.32
C LEU A 56 -3.69 -5.35 -8.04
N LYS A 57 -3.84 -6.46 -8.77
CA LYS A 57 -5.13 -6.87 -9.36
C LYS A 57 -6.17 -7.18 -8.27
N THR A 58 -5.76 -7.82 -7.19
CA THR A 58 -6.65 -8.17 -6.08
C THR A 58 -7.08 -6.92 -5.31
N LEU A 59 -6.14 -6.05 -4.96
CA LEU A 59 -6.41 -4.80 -4.26
C LEU A 59 -7.37 -3.90 -5.05
N ARG A 60 -7.17 -3.78 -6.37
CA ARG A 60 -8.09 -3.04 -7.26
C ARG A 60 -9.49 -3.64 -7.31
N LYS A 61 -9.60 -4.98 -7.32
CA LYS A 61 -10.91 -5.66 -7.32
C LYS A 61 -11.68 -5.46 -6.02
N GLN A 62 -10.99 -5.10 -4.94
CA GLN A 62 -11.56 -4.79 -3.64
C GLN A 62 -11.74 -3.27 -3.45
N ASP A 63 -11.53 -2.48 -4.52
CA ASP A 63 -11.61 -1.02 -4.53
C ASP A 63 -10.68 -0.31 -3.52
N LEU A 64 -9.64 -1.01 -3.04
CA LEU A 64 -8.70 -0.47 -2.05
C LEU A 64 -7.61 0.43 -2.64
N ILE A 65 -7.34 0.27 -3.94
CA ILE A 65 -6.36 1.09 -4.67
C ILE A 65 -6.91 1.43 -6.06
N ALA A 66 -6.48 2.57 -6.58
CA ALA A 66 -6.68 2.99 -7.95
C ALA A 66 -5.37 2.85 -8.75
N ARG A 67 -5.49 2.85 -10.08
CA ARG A 67 -4.35 2.96 -10.98
C ARG A 67 -4.51 4.23 -11.81
N ASP A 68 -3.51 5.10 -11.74
CA ASP A 68 -3.39 6.29 -12.58
C ASP A 68 -2.14 6.17 -13.45
N GLY A 69 -2.33 5.98 -14.76
CA GLY A 69 -1.23 5.70 -15.68
C GLY A 69 -0.43 4.43 -15.31
N ASP A 70 0.81 4.61 -14.87
CA ASP A 70 1.70 3.53 -14.41
C ASP A 70 1.80 3.43 -12.88
N ALA A 71 1.24 4.41 -12.16
CA ALA A 71 1.25 4.51 -10.72
C ALA A 71 -0.03 3.93 -10.10
N TYR A 72 0.09 3.54 -8.83
CA TYR A 72 -1.00 3.10 -7.98
C TYR A 72 -1.09 4.02 -6.76
N THR A 73 -2.31 4.33 -6.35
CA THR A 73 -2.64 5.17 -5.19
C THR A 73 -3.77 4.50 -4.40
N LEU A 74 -3.97 4.90 -3.15
CA LEU A 74 -5.21 4.51 -2.44
C LEU A 74 -6.43 5.14 -3.12
N THR A 75 -7.56 4.46 -3.02
CA THR A 75 -8.88 4.98 -3.41
C THR A 75 -9.48 5.84 -2.31
#